data_AF-A0A5E4PS95-F1
#
_entry.id   AF-A0A5E4PS95-F1
#
_cell.length_a   1.000
_cell.length_b   1.000
_cell.length_c   1.000
_cell.angle_alpha   90.00
_cell.angle_beta   90.00
_cell.angle_gamma   90.00
#
_symmetry.space_group_name_H-M   'P 1'
#
loop_
_entity.id
_entity.type
_entity.pdbx_description
1 polymer ?
#
loop_
_entity_poly.entity_id
_entity_poly.type
_entity_poly.pdbx_seq_one_letter_code
_entity_poly.pdbx_strand_id
1 'polypeptide(L)'
;MEHSNVLFFSFALALAIVSSEQTIKSDSPTDGIKGNCSCGGFPTSSPTPDSVPLLSQSPGLVVNCDEEGAGTCKSLCLALATATKAKGPEILCYRLKDADELKLSAFYKVCDKPWVYADMTAEDALCCQESKVKVCTSGEHVNTTTGTNAST
;
A
#
# COMPACT_ATOMS: atom_id res chain seq x y z
N MET A 1 -30.24 -39.67 28.21
CA MET A 1 -30.87 -40.90 27.68
C MET A 1 -30.07 -41.28 26.46
N GLU A 2 -29.12 -42.20 26.63
CA GLU A 2 -29.25 -43.62 26.25
C GLU A 2 -29.15 -43.76 24.71
N HIS A 3 -28.23 -44.50 24.10
CA HIS A 3 -27.76 -45.86 24.40
C HIS A 3 -26.34 -46.13 23.84
N SER A 4 -25.60 -46.93 24.62
CA SER A 4 -24.68 -48.02 24.27
C SER A 4 -24.16 -48.18 22.84
N ASN A 5 -22.83 -48.27 22.72
CA ASN A 5 -22.25 -49.54 22.27
C ASN A 5 -20.82 -49.72 22.80
N VAL A 6 -20.69 -50.59 23.81
CA VAL A 6 -19.41 -51.07 24.34
C VAL A 6 -19.10 -52.37 23.62
N LEU A 7 -18.12 -52.35 22.71
CA LEU A 7 -17.48 -53.58 22.25
C LEU A 7 -16.10 -53.69 22.87
N PHE A 8 -16.05 -54.62 23.81
CA PHE A 8 -14.87 -55.19 24.43
C PHE A 8 -13.88 -55.70 23.37
N PHE A 9 -12.69 -55.12 23.34
CA PHE A 9 -11.49 -55.85 22.96
C PHE A 9 -10.42 -55.61 24.04
N SER A 10 -10.43 -56.51 25.02
CA SER A 10 -9.32 -56.71 25.94
C SER A 10 -8.15 -57.30 25.16
N PHE A 11 -7.22 -56.44 24.75
CA PHE A 11 -5.85 -56.86 24.41
C PHE A 11 -4.91 -56.18 25.39
N ALA A 12 -4.47 -56.94 26.39
CA ALA A 12 -3.32 -56.59 27.21
C ALA A 12 -2.08 -56.70 26.31
N LEU A 13 -1.55 -55.56 25.86
CA LEU A 13 -0.24 -55.48 25.24
C LEU A 13 0.68 -54.65 26.15
N ALA A 14 1.74 -55.31 26.60
CA ALA A 14 2.67 -54.82 27.59
C ALA A 14 3.33 -53.49 27.18
N LEU A 15 3.36 -52.56 28.13
CA LEU A 15 4.08 -51.29 28.07
C LEU A 15 5.60 -51.54 28.08
N ALA A 16 6.26 -51.15 26.99
CA ALA A 16 7.65 -50.74 27.01
C ALA A 16 7.74 -49.39 26.28
N ILE A 17 7.42 -48.30 26.99
CA ILE A 17 7.58 -46.95 26.47
C ILE A 17 9.08 -46.60 26.61
N VAL A 18 9.83 -46.71 25.52
CA VAL A 18 11.17 -46.11 25.45
C VAL A 18 10.93 -44.60 25.35
N SER A 19 11.35 -43.86 26.38
CA SER A 19 11.25 -42.40 26.40
C SER A 19 12.35 -41.84 25.52
N SER A 20 12.08 -41.69 24.22
CA SER A 20 12.89 -40.82 23.37
C SER A 20 12.54 -39.39 23.76
N GLU A 21 13.44 -38.72 24.50
CA GLU A 21 13.49 -37.26 24.55
C GLU A 21 13.75 -36.75 23.12
N GLN A 22 12.71 -36.72 22.30
CA GLN A 22 12.68 -35.79 21.19
C GLN A 22 12.47 -34.42 21.83
N THR A 23 13.59 -33.71 22.00
CA THR A 23 13.60 -32.27 22.13
C THR A 23 12.90 -31.74 20.88
N ILE A 24 11.57 -31.60 20.96
CA ILE A 24 10.82 -30.79 20.02
C ILE A 24 11.41 -29.41 20.19
N LYS A 25 12.27 -29.06 19.24
CA LYS A 25 12.67 -27.68 18.99
C LYS A 25 11.34 -26.99 18.69
N SER A 26 10.71 -26.44 19.73
CA SER A 26 9.63 -25.50 19.57
C SER A 26 10.23 -24.37 18.75
N ASP A 27 10.00 -24.43 17.45
CA ASP A 27 9.99 -23.24 16.63
C ASP A 27 8.89 -22.39 17.27
N SER A 28 9.31 -21.51 18.17
CA SER A 28 8.46 -20.43 18.64
C SER A 28 7.88 -19.78 17.38
N PRO A 29 6.58 -19.46 17.32
CA PRO A 29 6.11 -18.57 16.27
C PRO A 29 6.99 -17.34 16.39
N THR A 30 7.87 -17.12 15.41
CA THR A 30 8.54 -15.83 15.26
C THR A 30 7.46 -14.94 14.71
N ASP A 31 6.48 -14.61 15.55
CA ASP A 31 5.48 -13.61 15.24
C ASP A 31 6.27 -12.31 15.29
N GLY A 32 6.88 -11.96 14.16
CA GLY A 32 7.78 -10.85 14.01
C GLY A 32 7.13 -9.55 14.47
N ILE A 33 7.93 -8.52 14.68
CA ILE A 33 7.39 -7.20 15.05
C ILE A 33 6.37 -6.79 13.98
N LYS A 34 5.13 -6.52 14.40
CA LYS A 34 4.03 -6.07 13.52
C LYS A 34 3.78 -4.59 13.72
N GLY A 35 3.28 -3.92 12.68
CA GLY A 35 2.91 -2.51 12.76
C GLY A 35 2.05 -2.06 11.58
N ASN A 36 1.67 -0.79 11.61
CA ASN A 36 0.75 -0.23 10.63
C ASN A 36 1.43 0.01 9.28
N CYS A 37 0.68 -0.23 8.21
CA CYS A 37 0.97 0.27 6.88
C CYS A 37 0.35 1.67 6.71
N SER A 38 1.14 2.60 6.14
CA SER A 38 0.71 3.95 5.78
C SER A 38 1.09 4.26 4.33
N CYS A 39 0.20 4.93 3.61
CA CYS A 39 0.39 5.38 2.24
C CYS A 39 0.51 6.90 2.20
N GLY A 40 1.49 7.41 1.47
CA GLY A 40 1.84 8.82 1.40
C GLY A 40 1.85 9.34 -0.04
N GLY A 41 1.43 10.59 -0.24
CA GLY A 41 1.61 11.31 -1.50
C GLY A 41 2.62 12.44 -1.36
N PHE A 42 3.70 12.41 -2.11
CA PHE A 42 4.76 13.44 -2.13
C PHE A 42 4.78 14.18 -3.46
N PRO A 43 5.27 15.43 -3.52
CA PRO A 43 5.36 16.20 -4.77
C PRO A 43 6.48 15.72 -5.71
N THR A 44 7.31 14.78 -5.28
CA THR A 44 8.44 14.22 -6.05
C THR A 44 8.70 12.77 -5.62
N SER A 45 9.31 11.98 -6.50
CA SER A 45 9.77 10.61 -6.22
C SER A 45 11.05 10.55 -5.39
N SER A 46 11.71 11.69 -5.17
CA SER A 46 12.94 11.82 -4.38
C SER A 46 12.84 12.98 -3.37
N PRO A 47 11.95 12.89 -2.36
CA PRO A 47 11.81 13.93 -1.35
C PRO A 47 13.04 13.99 -0.44
N THR A 48 13.26 15.13 0.22
CA THR A 48 14.30 15.24 1.24
C THR A 48 13.94 14.37 2.47
N PRO A 49 14.91 13.92 3.28
CA PRO A 49 14.65 13.04 4.42
C PRO A 49 13.61 13.59 5.43
N ASP A 50 13.57 14.92 5.60
CA ASP A 50 12.66 15.60 6.53
C ASP A 50 11.31 15.98 5.89
N SER A 51 11.13 15.70 4.60
CA SER A 51 9.87 15.99 3.91
C SER A 51 8.73 15.15 4.50
N VAL A 52 7.59 15.79 4.69
CA VAL A 52 6.33 15.13 5.05
C VAL A 52 5.45 14.98 3.81
N PRO A 53 4.61 13.93 3.74
CA PRO A 53 3.71 13.77 2.61
C PRO A 53 2.63 14.87 2.63
N LEU A 54 2.21 15.31 1.43
CA LEU A 54 1.05 16.19 1.26
C LEU A 54 -0.25 15.51 1.73
N LEU A 55 -0.27 14.17 1.64
CA LEU A 55 -1.39 13.33 2.05
C LEU A 55 -0.85 12.08 2.70
N SER A 56 -1.36 11.73 3.86
CA SER A 56 -1.09 10.43 4.48
C SER A 56 -2.41 9.73 4.77
N GLN A 57 -2.46 8.44 4.49
CA GLN A 57 -3.59 7.55 4.78
C GLN A 57 -3.09 6.27 5.41
N SER A 58 -3.70 5.86 6.51
CA SER A 58 -3.40 4.58 7.18
C SER A 58 -4.63 3.68 7.06
N PRO A 59 -4.70 2.80 6.05
CA PRO A 59 -5.89 1.99 5.75
C PRO A 59 -6.21 0.90 6.79
N GLY A 60 -5.59 0.92 7.97
CA GLY A 60 -5.81 -0.05 9.05
C GLY A 60 -5.19 -1.42 8.81
N LEU A 61 -4.35 -1.58 7.77
CA LEU A 61 -3.63 -2.82 7.53
C LEU A 61 -2.43 -2.93 8.49
N VAL A 62 -2.40 -4.03 9.25
CA VAL A 62 -1.25 -4.44 10.07
C VAL A 62 -0.40 -5.43 9.27
N VAL A 63 0.89 -5.18 9.19
CA VAL A 63 1.86 -6.01 8.47
C VAL A 63 3.06 -6.33 9.35
N ASN A 64 3.83 -7.35 8.99
CA ASN A 64 5.14 -7.59 9.59
C ASN A 64 6.11 -6.43 9.24
N CYS A 65 7.01 -6.07 10.14
CA CYS A 65 8.00 -5.03 9.93
C CYS A 65 9.23 -5.54 9.15
N ASP A 66 9.02 -6.40 8.16
CA ASP A 66 10.04 -7.02 7.30
C ASP A 66 9.78 -6.70 5.81
N GLU A 67 10.48 -7.40 4.92
CA GLU A 67 10.35 -7.20 3.47
C GLU A 67 9.02 -7.70 2.91
N GLU A 68 8.44 -8.75 3.49
CA GLU A 68 7.13 -9.27 3.09
C GLU A 68 6.03 -8.26 3.41
N GLY A 69 6.05 -7.71 4.62
CA GLY A 69 5.12 -6.65 5.01
C GLY A 69 5.33 -5.36 4.22
N ALA A 70 6.58 -5.03 3.86
CA ALA A 70 6.89 -3.93 2.94
C ALA A 70 6.28 -4.13 1.54
N GLY A 71 6.41 -5.33 0.96
CA GLY A 71 5.82 -5.67 -0.32
C GLY A 71 4.29 -5.62 -0.31
N THR A 72 3.68 -6.09 0.78
CA THR A 72 2.24 -6.03 0.99
C THR A 72 1.75 -4.59 1.09
N CYS A 73 2.41 -3.76 1.92
CA CYS A 73 2.05 -2.36 2.10
C CYS A 73 2.22 -1.56 0.81
N LYS A 74 3.32 -1.77 0.07
CA LYS A 74 3.54 -1.19 -1.25
C LYS A 74 2.40 -1.51 -2.21
N SER A 75 2.02 -2.78 -2.31
CA SER A 75 0.94 -3.25 -3.20
C SER A 75 -0.40 -2.59 -2.86
N LEU A 76 -0.71 -2.45 -1.56
CA LEU A 76 -1.90 -1.74 -1.11
C LEU A 76 -1.88 -0.26 -1.50
N CYS A 77 -0.76 0.43 -1.27
CA CYS A 77 -0.65 1.85 -1.61
C CYS A 77 -0.74 2.09 -3.12
N LEU A 78 -0.18 1.20 -3.94
CA LEU A 78 -0.34 1.23 -5.40
C LEU A 78 -1.78 1.00 -5.83
N ALA A 79 -2.48 0.06 -5.20
CA ALA A 79 -3.90 -0.19 -5.48
C ALA A 79 -4.75 1.02 -5.13
N LEU A 80 -4.51 1.67 -3.98
CA LEU A 80 -5.21 2.89 -3.58
C LEU A 80 -4.93 4.06 -4.53
N ALA A 81 -3.66 4.26 -4.91
CA ALA A 81 -3.29 5.29 -5.87
C ALA A 81 -3.97 5.06 -7.23
N THR A 82 -4.03 3.81 -7.68
CA THR A 82 -4.69 3.44 -8.94
C THR A 82 -6.20 3.65 -8.87
N ALA A 83 -6.84 3.16 -7.80
CA ALA A 83 -8.29 3.28 -7.61
C ALA A 83 -8.75 4.75 -7.53
N THR A 84 -7.88 5.63 -7.04
CA THR A 84 -8.19 7.06 -6.91
C THR A 84 -7.89 7.85 -8.18
N LYS A 85 -7.28 7.30 -9.24
CA LYS A 85 -6.95 8.07 -10.46
C LYS A 85 -8.14 8.86 -11.03
N ALA A 86 -9.35 8.29 -11.01
CA ALA A 86 -10.53 8.90 -11.63
C ALA A 86 -11.18 10.05 -10.82
N LYS A 87 -11.01 10.08 -9.50
CA LYS A 87 -11.59 11.10 -8.60
C LYS A 87 -10.56 11.83 -7.73
N GLY A 88 -9.31 11.41 -7.86
CA GLY A 88 -8.16 11.92 -7.16
C GLY A 88 -8.00 13.41 -7.42
N PRO A 89 -7.91 13.88 -8.67
CA PRO A 89 -7.74 15.31 -8.98
C PRO A 89 -8.72 16.23 -8.24
N GLU A 90 -10.02 15.92 -8.25
CA GLU A 90 -11.03 16.75 -7.58
C GLU A 90 -10.88 16.73 -6.05
N ILE A 91 -10.65 15.55 -5.47
CA ILE A 91 -10.43 15.40 -4.01
C ILE A 91 -9.15 16.13 -3.58
N LEU A 92 -8.09 16.02 -4.39
CA LEU A 92 -6.81 16.66 -4.16
C LEU A 92 -6.93 18.18 -4.21
N CYS A 93 -7.56 18.74 -5.25
CA CYS A 93 -7.77 20.18 -5.31
C CYS A 93 -8.64 20.69 -4.17
N TYR A 94 -9.69 19.95 -3.77
CA TYR A 94 -10.50 20.33 -2.62
C TYR A 94 -9.67 20.48 -1.34
N ARG A 95 -8.70 19.58 -1.13
CA ARG A 95 -7.80 19.59 0.03
C ARG A 95 -6.68 20.63 -0.09
N LEU A 96 -6.01 20.70 -1.24
CA LEU A 96 -4.82 21.53 -1.46
C LEU A 96 -5.15 23.00 -1.72
N LYS A 97 -6.38 23.30 -2.16
CA LYS A 97 -6.86 24.60 -2.64
C LYS A 97 -6.23 25.03 -3.94
N ASP A 98 -4.92 25.26 -3.93
CA ASP A 98 -4.14 25.72 -5.06
C ASP A 98 -2.91 24.83 -5.23
N ALA A 99 -2.62 24.49 -6.48
CA ALA A 99 -1.48 23.67 -6.85
C ALA A 99 -1.12 24.01 -8.30
N ASP A 100 0.18 24.05 -8.58
CA ASP A 100 0.68 24.30 -9.92
C ASP A 100 1.63 23.18 -10.32
N GLU A 101 1.34 22.56 -11.46
CA GLU A 101 2.13 21.48 -12.06
C GLU A 101 2.48 20.34 -11.07
N LEU A 102 1.57 20.00 -10.15
CA LEU A 102 1.83 19.02 -9.09
C LEU A 102 1.81 17.59 -9.64
N LYS A 103 2.96 16.90 -9.61
CA LYS A 103 3.05 15.47 -9.91
C LYS A 103 3.20 14.64 -8.63
N LEU A 104 2.08 14.09 -8.18
CA LEU A 104 2.07 13.31 -6.95
C LEU A 104 2.74 11.95 -7.15
N SER A 105 3.69 11.63 -6.26
CA SER A 105 4.38 10.35 -6.19
C SER A 105 3.90 9.57 -4.98
N ALA A 106 3.59 8.29 -5.18
CA ALA A 106 3.13 7.39 -4.14
C ALA A 106 4.30 6.85 -3.33
N PHE A 107 4.15 6.86 -2.01
CA PHE A 107 5.09 6.31 -1.05
C PHE A 107 4.35 5.40 -0.08
N TYR A 108 5.09 4.50 0.55
CA TYR A 108 4.59 3.68 1.64
C TYR A 108 5.53 3.77 2.83
N LYS A 109 4.97 3.55 4.02
CA LYS A 109 5.70 3.44 5.28
C LYS A 109 5.13 2.26 6.05
N VAL A 110 6.03 1.39 6.50
CA VAL A 110 5.69 0.23 7.32
C VAL A 110 6.28 0.43 8.70
N CYS A 111 5.43 0.30 9.72
CA CYS A 111 5.80 0.54 11.11
C CYS A 111 6.41 1.96 11.24
N ASP A 112 7.46 2.14 12.03
CA ASP A 112 8.12 3.44 12.20
C ASP A 112 9.32 3.67 11.26
N LYS A 113 9.43 2.87 10.19
CA LYS A 113 10.50 3.01 9.19
C LYS A 113 10.34 4.30 8.35
N PRO A 114 11.38 4.74 7.64
CA PRO A 114 11.27 5.85 6.69
C PRO A 114 10.27 5.57 5.58
N TRP A 115 9.78 6.64 4.94
CA TRP A 115 8.99 6.55 3.72
C TRP A 115 9.82 5.98 2.57
N VAL A 116 9.22 5.10 1.79
CA VAL A 116 9.84 4.47 0.62
C VAL A 116 8.98 4.71 -0.61
N TYR A 117 9.60 5.05 -1.72
CA TYR A 117 8.90 5.27 -2.99
C TYR A 117 8.22 3.98 -3.44
N ALA A 118 6.95 4.07 -3.83
CA ALA A 118 6.14 2.92 -4.21
C ALA A 118 6.27 2.55 -5.70
N ASP A 119 7.14 3.21 -6.45
CA ASP A 119 7.29 3.06 -7.91
C ASP A 119 6.10 3.57 -8.74
N MET A 120 5.40 4.58 -8.24
CA MET A 120 4.33 5.24 -8.99
C MET A 120 4.35 6.75 -8.80
N THR A 121 4.39 7.47 -9.92
CA THR A 121 4.17 8.92 -10.01
C THR A 121 3.01 9.15 -10.97
N ALA A 122 2.17 10.14 -10.67
CA ALA A 122 1.10 10.56 -11.57
C ALA A 122 1.68 10.95 -12.94
N GLU A 123 1.05 10.43 -13.99
CA GLU A 123 1.44 10.68 -15.39
C GLU A 123 1.23 12.16 -15.73
N ASP A 124 0.00 12.62 -15.48
CA ASP A 124 -0.42 14.01 -15.66
C ASP A 124 -0.15 14.86 -14.41
N ALA A 125 0.20 16.12 -14.66
CA ALA A 125 0.32 17.10 -13.60
C ALA A 125 -1.07 17.59 -13.15
N LEU A 126 -1.21 17.83 -11.85
CA LEU A 126 -2.41 18.41 -11.27
C LEU A 126 -2.23 19.92 -11.09
N CYS A 127 -3.16 20.68 -11.64
CA CYS A 127 -3.28 22.10 -11.36
C CYS A 127 -4.62 22.38 -10.70
N CYS A 128 -4.56 23.14 -9.61
CA CYS A 128 -5.72 23.54 -8.82
C CYS A 128 -5.78 25.05 -8.72
N GLN A 129 -6.99 25.60 -8.82
CA GLN A 129 -7.27 26.98 -8.51
C GLN A 129 -8.60 27.05 -7.75
N GLU A 130 -8.60 27.70 -6.59
CA GLU A 130 -9.80 27.85 -5.76
C GLU A 130 -10.52 26.52 -5.48
N SER A 131 -9.76 25.49 -5.12
CA SER A 131 -10.26 24.12 -4.87
C SER A 131 -10.78 23.34 -6.08
N LYS A 132 -10.63 23.86 -7.30
CA LYS A 132 -11.09 23.20 -8.54
C LYS A 132 -9.92 22.79 -9.41
N VAL A 133 -10.09 21.68 -10.13
CA VAL A 133 -9.13 21.23 -11.14
C VAL A 133 -9.15 22.19 -12.32
N LYS A 134 -7.98 22.62 -12.78
CA LYS A 134 -7.78 23.36 -14.02
C LYS A 134 -6.78 22.65 -14.93
N VAL A 135 -6.76 23.03 -16.20
CA VAL A 135 -5.70 22.59 -17.12
C VAL A 135 -4.39 23.23 -16.70
N CYS A 136 -3.32 22.45 -16.70
CA CYS A 136 -1.97 22.93 -16.47
C CYS A 136 -1.42 23.63 -17.71
N THR A 137 -0.61 24.67 -17.52
CA THR A 137 -0.01 25.45 -18.62
C THR A 137 0.81 24.57 -19.55
N SER A 138 1.49 23.55 -19.00
CA SER A 138 2.21 22.54 -19.78
C SER A 138 1.35 21.74 -20.76
N GLY A 139 0.05 21.57 -20.48
CA GLY A 139 -0.91 20.85 -21.32
C GLY A 139 -1.55 21.68 -22.43
N GLU A 140 -1.44 23.01 -22.37
CA GLU A 140 -2.05 23.92 -23.35
C GLU A 140 -1.31 23.90 -24.71
N HIS A 141 -0.03 23.51 -24.73
CA HIS A 141 0.82 23.52 -25.92
C HIS A 141 0.64 22.31 -26.87
N VAL A 142 -0.19 21.32 -26.53
CA VAL A 142 -0.33 20.08 -27.34
C VAL A 142 -1.40 20.20 -28.45
N ASN A 143 -2.30 21.19 -28.40
CA ASN A 143 -3.46 21.26 -29.30
C ASN A 143 -3.34 22.20 -30.52
N THR A 144 -2.18 22.84 -30.77
CA THR A 144 -2.07 23.89 -31.82
C THR A 144 -1.17 23.51 -33.00
N THR A 145 -1.09 22.24 -33.40
CA THR A 145 -0.46 21.88 -34.68
C THR A 145 -1.09 20.64 -35.33
N THR A 146 -2.27 20.81 -35.95
CA THR A 146 -2.67 20.00 -37.10
C THR A 146 -3.71 20.74 -37.96
N GLY A 147 -3.32 21.11 -39.18
CA GLY A 147 -4.24 21.24 -40.32
C GLY A 147 -4.57 22.64 -40.84
N THR A 148 -3.58 23.46 -41.23
CA THR A 148 -3.80 24.59 -42.13
C THR A 148 -4.23 24.08 -43.52
N ASN A 149 -5.38 24.55 -43.99
CA ASN A 149 -5.89 24.40 -45.35
C ASN A 149 -4.87 24.83 -46.40
N ALA A 150 -4.58 23.97 -47.38
CA ALA A 150 -3.97 24.35 -48.64
C ALA A 150 -5.06 24.33 -49.74
N SER A 151 -5.62 25.50 -50.03
CA SER A 151 -6.25 25.79 -51.31
C SER A 151 -5.18 26.37 -52.24
N THR A 152 -4.98 25.75 -53.39
CA THR A 152 -4.57 26.43 -54.63
C THR A 152 -5.20 25.69 -55.79
#